data_AF-A0A7J8W1P3-F1
#
_entry.id   AF-A0A7J8W1P3-F1
#
_cell.length_a   1.000
_cell.length_b   1.000
_cell.length_c   1.000
_cell.angle_alpha   90.00
_cell.angle_beta   90.00
_cell.angle_gamma   90.00
#
_symmetry.space_group_name_H-M   'P 1'
#
loop_
_entity.id
_entity.type
_entity.pdbx_description
1 polymer ?
#
loop_
_entity_poly.entity_id
_entity_poly.type
_entity_poly.pdbx_seq_one_letter_code
_entity_poly.pdbx_strand_id
1 'polypeptide(L)'
;MKDQNQGIEVMFDIMFTKDTKVLKIPTLQVNDWTESLFRNYMAYEQFFPRGKPTYFVDYVVFMDNLINTGKDVQLLCKSEVIDNWLGDDEAVALMFNKLRDSIYMMSEDFYYADIFGRVNEHCQRKWNKWKAALKKNYFNTPWSLISFLAALVLLLLTLLQTIFSVLSYVKQ
;
A
#
# COMPACT_ATOMS: atom_id res chain seq x y z
N MET A 1 11.08 -34.43 -10.87
CA MET A 1 11.21 -33.71 -9.59
C MET A 1 11.95 -32.40 -9.80
N LYS A 2 11.34 -31.50 -10.58
CA LYS A 2 11.65 -30.07 -10.67
C LYS A 2 10.30 -29.36 -10.55
N ASP A 3 10.30 -28.15 -10.00
CA ASP A 3 9.15 -27.23 -9.89
C ASP A 3 8.26 -27.30 -8.64
N GLN A 4 8.87 -27.39 -7.44
CA GLN A 4 8.22 -26.84 -6.23
C GLN A 4 8.90 -25.57 -5.69
N ASN A 5 10.16 -25.29 -6.08
CA ASN A 5 10.87 -24.08 -5.62
C ASN A 5 10.57 -22.82 -6.44
N GLN A 6 10.12 -22.95 -7.68
CA GLN A 6 9.93 -21.78 -8.56
C GLN A 6 8.68 -20.96 -8.21
N GLY A 7 7.68 -21.55 -7.55
CA GLY A 7 6.52 -20.81 -7.03
C GLY A 7 6.82 -20.03 -5.75
N ILE A 8 7.81 -20.48 -4.96
CA ILE A 8 8.16 -19.89 -3.67
C ILE A 8 8.94 -18.59 -3.86
N GLU A 9 9.87 -18.53 -4.83
CA GLU A 9 10.62 -17.29 -5.12
C GLU A 9 9.72 -16.17 -5.65
N VAL A 10 8.68 -16.50 -6.41
CA VAL A 10 7.76 -15.50 -7.00
C VAL A 10 6.83 -14.91 -5.95
N MET A 11 6.48 -15.66 -4.89
CA MET A 11 5.57 -15.20 -3.84
C MET A 11 6.14 -14.05 -3.01
N PHE A 12 7.47 -14.03 -2.81
CA PHE A 12 8.16 -13.05 -1.94
C PHE A 12 8.80 -11.88 -2.72
N ASP A 13 8.65 -11.84 -4.04
CA ASP A 13 9.29 -10.82 -4.89
C ASP A 13 8.56 -9.47 -4.83
N ILE A 14 8.61 -8.85 -3.65
CA ILE A 14 8.08 -7.51 -3.41
C ILE A 14 9.14 -6.50 -3.82
N MET A 15 8.74 -5.50 -4.60
CA MET A 15 9.66 -4.49 -5.10
C MET A 15 9.08 -3.08 -5.02
N PHE A 16 9.89 -2.12 -4.57
CA PHE A 16 9.58 -0.70 -4.72
C PHE A 16 10.39 -0.09 -5.87
N THR A 17 9.70 0.26 -6.96
CA THR A 17 10.32 0.74 -8.20
C THR A 17 10.87 2.15 -8.00
N LYS A 18 12.15 2.38 -8.30
CA LYS A 18 12.79 3.69 -8.07
C LYS A 18 12.21 4.80 -8.94
N ASP A 19 11.85 4.51 -10.19
CA ASP A 19 11.44 5.54 -11.15
C ASP A 19 9.95 5.89 -11.01
N THR A 20 9.09 4.87 -11.00
CA THR A 20 7.64 5.06 -10.94
C THR A 20 7.12 5.25 -9.51
N LYS A 21 7.95 4.98 -8.49
CA LYS A 21 7.55 4.98 -7.07
C LYS A 21 6.34 4.07 -6.79
N VAL A 22 6.27 2.95 -7.50
CA VAL A 22 5.21 1.93 -7.35
C VAL A 22 5.75 0.77 -6.53
N LEU A 23 4.99 0.39 -5.51
CA LEU A 23 5.16 -0.85 -4.76
C LEU A 23 4.46 -1.98 -5.52
N LYS A 24 5.24 -2.93 -6.02
CA LYS A 24 4.77 -4.14 -6.69
C LYS A 24 4.80 -5.28 -5.68
N ILE A 25 3.68 -5.97 -5.55
CA ILE A 25 3.50 -7.12 -4.68
C ILE A 25 2.92 -8.24 -5.56
N PRO A 26 3.49 -9.45 -5.53
CA PRO A 26 2.91 -10.60 -6.22
C PRO A 26 1.48 -10.89 -5.77
N THR A 27 0.61 -11.28 -6.70
CA THR A 27 -0.79 -11.61 -6.38
C THR A 27 -0.84 -12.82 -5.45
N LEU A 28 -1.54 -12.66 -4.32
CA LEU A 28 -1.82 -13.74 -3.38
C LEU A 28 -3.27 -14.19 -3.53
N GLN A 29 -3.46 -15.46 -3.85
CA GLN A 29 -4.77 -16.10 -3.76
C GLN A 29 -5.08 -16.51 -2.32
N VAL A 30 -6.21 -16.02 -1.79
CA VAL A 30 -6.67 -16.33 -0.43
C VAL A 30 -7.92 -17.19 -0.49
N ASN A 31 -7.83 -18.41 0.02
CA ASN A 31 -8.92 -19.39 0.07
C ASN A 31 -8.93 -20.14 1.42
N ASP A 32 -9.82 -21.12 1.57
CA ASP A 32 -10.02 -21.87 2.83
C ASP A 32 -8.76 -22.57 3.36
N TRP A 33 -7.79 -22.86 2.49
CA TRP A 33 -6.54 -23.56 2.87
C TRP A 33 -5.42 -22.61 3.27
N THR A 34 -5.52 -21.33 2.91
CA THR A 34 -4.45 -20.33 3.07
C THR A 34 -4.02 -20.21 4.52
N GLU A 35 -4.95 -20.10 5.48
CA GLU A 35 -4.60 -19.96 6.90
C GLU A 35 -3.78 -21.15 7.41
N SER A 36 -4.25 -22.36 7.13
CA SER A 36 -3.59 -23.58 7.60
C SER A 36 -2.19 -23.74 6.97
N LEU A 37 -2.07 -23.43 5.68
CA LEU A 37 -0.81 -23.47 4.96
C LEU A 37 0.19 -22.44 5.55
N PHE A 38 -0.26 -21.22 5.79
CA PHE A 38 0.57 -20.14 6.33
C PHE A 38 1.05 -20.49 7.74
N ARG A 39 0.18 -21.01 8.61
CA ARG A 39 0.55 -21.48 9.94
C ARG A 39 1.62 -22.57 9.90
N ASN A 40 1.54 -23.51 8.95
CA ASN A 40 2.54 -24.56 8.80
C ASN A 40 3.90 -24.00 8.37
N TYR A 41 3.94 -23.06 7.43
CA TYR A 41 5.20 -22.40 7.03
C TYR A 41 5.81 -21.57 8.16
N MET A 42 4.98 -20.82 8.88
CA MET A 42 5.43 -20.05 10.05
C MET A 42 5.94 -20.97 11.16
N ALA A 43 5.27 -22.09 11.44
CA ALA A 43 5.73 -23.06 12.42
C ALA A 43 7.08 -23.67 12.02
N TYR A 44 7.26 -23.97 10.73
CA TYR A 44 8.53 -24.46 10.18
C TYR A 44 9.65 -23.45 10.37
N GLU A 45 9.47 -22.18 9.97
CA GLU A 45 10.52 -21.16 10.12
C GLU A 45 10.84 -20.86 11.59
N GLN A 46 9.83 -20.74 12.43
CA GLN A 46 10.01 -20.39 13.84
C GLN A 46 10.57 -21.55 14.69
N PHE A 47 10.50 -22.80 14.21
CA PHE A 47 11.08 -23.95 14.93
C PHE A 47 12.62 -23.92 14.96
N PHE A 48 13.26 -23.27 13.99
CA PHE A 48 14.71 -23.21 13.95
C PHE A 48 15.30 -22.22 14.98
N PRO A 49 16.54 -22.44 15.45
CA PRO A 49 17.19 -21.54 16.41
C PRO A 49 17.32 -20.10 15.90
N ARG A 50 17.44 -19.14 16.83
CA ARG A 50 17.70 -17.72 16.52
C ARG A 50 18.88 -17.55 15.56
N GLY A 51 18.76 -16.59 14.64
CA GLY A 51 19.79 -16.27 13.63
C GLY A 51 19.59 -16.97 12.27
N LYS A 52 18.46 -17.66 12.07
CA LYS A 52 18.03 -18.09 10.73
C LYS A 52 17.06 -17.07 10.12
N PRO A 53 17.14 -16.82 8.79
CA PRO A 53 16.17 -15.97 8.11
C PRO A 53 14.75 -16.51 8.27
N THR A 54 13.79 -15.61 8.45
CA THR A 54 12.37 -15.92 8.61
C THR A 54 11.56 -15.27 7.49
N TYR A 55 11.85 -15.66 6.23
CA TYR A 55 11.31 -15.00 5.03
C TYR A 55 9.79 -15.02 4.97
N PHE A 56 9.17 -16.15 5.33
CA PHE A 56 7.73 -16.32 5.33
C PHE A 56 7.07 -15.52 6.46
N VAL A 57 7.62 -15.59 7.67
CA VAL A 57 7.15 -14.77 8.80
C VAL A 57 7.25 -13.28 8.45
N ASP A 58 8.36 -12.85 7.85
CA ASP A 58 8.56 -11.47 7.42
C ASP A 58 7.56 -11.06 6.33
N TYR A 59 7.17 -11.99 5.45
CA TYR A 59 6.13 -11.77 4.46
C TYR A 59 4.75 -11.61 5.10
N VAL A 60 4.41 -12.45 6.09
CA VAL A 60 3.15 -12.32 6.85
C VAL A 60 3.12 -10.97 7.57
N VAL A 61 4.21 -10.57 8.21
CA VAL A 61 4.35 -9.24 8.85
C VAL A 61 4.19 -8.12 7.82
N PHE A 62 4.78 -8.26 6.64
CA PHE A 62 4.64 -7.28 5.56
C PHE A 62 3.17 -7.13 5.14
N MET A 63 2.48 -8.24 4.86
CA MET A 63 1.09 -8.24 4.41
C MET A 63 0.13 -7.73 5.48
N ASP A 64 0.33 -8.15 6.73
CA ASP A 64 -0.43 -7.69 7.90
C ASP A 64 -0.30 -6.17 8.11
N ASN A 65 0.89 -5.59 7.92
CA ASN A 65 1.06 -4.13 7.98
C ASN A 65 0.28 -3.37 6.86
N LEU A 66 -0.13 -4.06 5.78
CA LEU A 66 -0.99 -3.52 4.73
C LEU A 66 -2.48 -3.80 4.98
N ILE A 67 -2.81 -4.77 5.84
CA ILE A 67 -4.16 -5.31 6.03
C ILE A 67 -4.52 -5.23 7.51
N ASN A 68 -5.33 -4.25 7.88
CA ASN A 68 -5.86 -4.15 9.25
C ASN A 68 -7.38 -4.37 9.30
N THR A 69 -8.09 -4.04 8.21
CA THR A 69 -9.56 -4.10 8.10
C THR A 69 -9.97 -4.66 6.73
N GLY A 70 -11.24 -5.08 6.59
CA GLY A 70 -11.77 -5.50 5.28
C GLY A 70 -11.68 -4.41 4.19
N LYS A 71 -11.65 -3.11 4.55
CA LYS A 71 -11.44 -2.02 3.58
C LYS A 71 -10.04 -2.06 2.95
N ASP A 72 -9.04 -2.48 3.73
CA ASP A 72 -7.67 -2.61 3.24
C ASP A 72 -7.59 -3.79 2.27
N VAL A 73 -8.26 -4.91 2.59
CA VAL A 73 -8.41 -6.07 1.70
C VAL A 73 -9.09 -5.66 0.40
N GLN A 74 -10.17 -4.88 0.45
CA GLN A 74 -10.84 -4.36 -0.76
C GLN A 74 -9.92 -3.53 -1.64
N LEU A 75 -9.06 -2.69 -1.03
CA LEU A 75 -8.10 -1.88 -1.78
C LEU A 75 -7.05 -2.75 -2.47
N LEU A 76 -6.57 -3.79 -1.77
CA LEU A 76 -5.59 -4.74 -2.31
C LEU A 76 -6.20 -5.64 -3.39
N CYS A 77 -7.47 -6.03 -3.27
CA CYS A 77 -8.20 -6.72 -4.34
C CYS A 77 -8.33 -5.87 -5.60
N LYS A 78 -8.70 -4.59 -5.45
CA LYS A 78 -8.76 -3.63 -6.57
C LYS A 78 -7.41 -3.39 -7.23
N SER A 79 -6.33 -3.65 -6.51
CA SER A 79 -4.96 -3.48 -6.97
C SER A 79 -4.33 -4.81 -7.41
N GLU A 80 -5.13 -5.88 -7.51
CA GLU A 80 -4.72 -7.24 -7.93
C GLU A 80 -3.62 -7.86 -7.05
N VAL A 81 -3.45 -7.35 -5.82
CA VAL A 81 -2.51 -7.90 -4.84
C VAL A 81 -3.12 -9.07 -4.10
N ILE A 82 -4.42 -9.03 -3.83
CA ILE A 82 -5.18 -10.13 -3.22
C ILE A 82 -6.24 -10.60 -4.21
N ASP A 83 -6.29 -11.90 -4.42
CA ASP A 83 -7.40 -12.57 -5.07
C ASP A 83 -8.23 -13.30 -3.99
N ASN A 84 -9.34 -12.67 -3.58
CA ASN A 84 -10.15 -13.12 -2.44
C ASN A 84 -11.17 -14.19 -2.86
N TRP A 85 -10.87 -15.45 -2.59
CA TRP A 85 -11.77 -16.59 -2.79
C TRP A 85 -12.56 -16.98 -1.53
N LEU A 86 -12.31 -16.33 -0.38
CA LEU A 86 -13.14 -16.51 0.82
C LEU A 86 -14.49 -15.79 0.67
N GLY A 87 -14.57 -14.77 -0.20
CA GLY A 87 -15.79 -14.01 -0.45
C GLY A 87 -16.17 -13.01 0.66
N ASP A 88 -15.41 -12.96 1.75
CA ASP A 88 -15.55 -11.98 2.83
C ASP A 88 -14.21 -11.30 3.10
N ASP A 89 -14.17 -9.99 2.86
CA ASP A 89 -12.98 -9.17 3.03
C ASP A 89 -12.57 -9.04 4.51
N GLU A 90 -13.54 -9.04 5.43
CA GLU A 90 -13.25 -8.94 6.87
C GLU A 90 -12.68 -10.27 7.38
N ALA A 91 -13.14 -11.39 6.85
CA ALA A 91 -12.57 -12.70 7.16
C ALA A 91 -11.09 -12.80 6.76
N VAL A 92 -10.72 -12.27 5.58
CA VAL A 92 -9.31 -12.18 5.15
C VAL A 92 -8.50 -11.30 6.11
N ALA A 93 -9.02 -10.13 6.48
CA ALA A 93 -8.33 -9.24 7.41
C ALA A 93 -8.10 -9.89 8.78
N LEU A 94 -9.14 -10.52 9.34
CA LEU A 94 -9.06 -11.26 10.59
C LEU A 94 -8.08 -12.44 10.51
N MET A 95 -8.00 -13.14 9.37
CA MET A 95 -7.04 -14.21 9.15
C MET A 95 -5.60 -13.69 9.27
N PHE A 96 -5.25 -12.60 8.57
CA PHE A 96 -3.91 -12.01 8.63
C PHE A 96 -3.55 -11.50 10.04
N ASN A 97 -4.47 -10.79 10.69
CA ASN A 97 -4.28 -10.32 12.08
C ASN A 97 -4.00 -11.52 13.02
N LYS A 98 -4.75 -12.63 12.90
CA LYS A 98 -4.52 -13.85 13.69
C LYS A 98 -3.23 -14.59 13.35
N LEU A 99 -2.76 -14.49 12.11
CA LEU A 99 -1.46 -15.03 11.73
C LEU A 99 -0.36 -14.20 12.40
N ARG A 100 -0.47 -12.87 12.37
CA ARG A 100 0.47 -11.97 13.05
C ARG A 100 0.59 -12.28 14.55
N ASP A 101 -0.53 -12.49 15.23
CA ASP A 101 -0.57 -12.84 16.66
C ASP A 101 0.16 -14.16 16.99
N SER A 102 0.32 -15.06 16.01
CA SER A 102 1.02 -16.34 16.19
C SER A 102 2.54 -16.28 15.99
N ILE A 103 3.08 -15.09 15.76
CA ILE A 103 4.53 -14.86 15.61
C ILE A 103 5.13 -14.63 17.00
N TYR A 104 6.00 -15.55 17.45
CA TYR A 104 6.66 -15.48 18.76
C TYR A 104 8.15 -15.15 18.66
N MET A 105 8.78 -15.40 17.52
CA MET A 105 10.16 -15.02 17.24
C MET A 105 10.26 -14.41 15.84
N MET A 106 10.86 -13.23 15.78
CA MET A 106 11.21 -12.56 14.53
C MET A 106 12.73 -12.46 14.46
N SER A 107 13.27 -12.62 13.24
CA SER A 107 14.68 -12.32 12.97
C SER A 107 15.00 -10.87 13.36
N GLU A 108 16.23 -10.63 13.82
CA GLU A 108 16.74 -9.26 14.02
C GLU A 108 16.87 -8.52 12.68
N ASP A 109 17.09 -9.29 11.60
CA ASP A 109 17.16 -8.82 10.23
C ASP A 109 15.82 -9.08 9.51
N PHE A 110 14.93 -8.09 9.52
CA PHE A 110 13.68 -8.13 8.77
C PHE A 110 13.94 -7.98 7.27
N TYR A 111 13.55 -8.98 6.48
CA TYR A 111 13.89 -9.09 5.05
C TYR A 111 13.44 -7.87 4.22
N TYR A 112 12.27 -7.29 4.52
CA TYR A 112 11.72 -6.16 3.76
C TYR A 112 12.06 -4.78 4.34
N ALA A 113 13.05 -4.69 5.25
CA ALA A 113 13.39 -3.44 5.92
C ALA A 113 13.74 -2.30 4.95
N ASP A 114 14.52 -2.58 3.91
CA ASP A 114 14.87 -1.60 2.88
C ASP A 114 13.64 -1.12 2.09
N ILE A 115 12.72 -2.03 1.76
CA ILE A 115 11.48 -1.69 1.06
C ILE A 115 10.63 -0.76 1.91
N PHE A 116 10.43 -1.09 3.18
CA PHE A 116 9.75 -0.23 4.14
C PHE A 116 10.42 1.14 4.25
N GLY A 117 11.75 1.17 4.37
CA GLY A 117 12.53 2.40 4.42
C GLY A 117 12.26 3.30 3.22
N ARG A 118 12.35 2.75 2.00
CA ARG A 118 12.13 3.52 0.76
C ARG A 118 10.68 3.97 0.57
N VAL A 119 9.71 3.10 0.89
CA VAL A 119 8.27 3.45 0.83
C VAL A 119 7.97 4.55 1.84
N ASN A 120 8.43 4.41 3.08
CA ASN A 120 8.21 5.41 4.11
C ASN A 120 8.90 6.73 3.77
N GLU A 121 10.15 6.71 3.29
CA GLU A 121 10.84 7.93 2.83
C GLU A 121 10.01 8.64 1.75
N HIS A 122 9.49 7.90 0.78
CA HIS A 122 8.61 8.45 -0.25
C HIS A 122 7.35 9.06 0.36
N CYS A 123 6.62 8.32 1.21
CA CYS A 123 5.39 8.79 1.85
C CYS A 123 5.61 9.99 2.79
N GLN A 124 6.77 10.08 3.43
CA GLN A 124 7.09 11.14 4.39
C GLN A 124 7.50 12.47 3.72
N ARG A 125 7.82 12.48 2.42
CA ARG A 125 8.11 13.71 1.68
C ARG A 125 6.94 14.69 1.81
N LYS A 126 7.23 15.94 2.20
CA LYS A 126 6.22 16.98 2.43
C LYS A 126 5.23 17.07 1.26
N TRP A 127 5.73 17.16 0.03
CA TRP A 127 4.90 17.20 -1.17
C TRP A 127 3.90 16.04 -1.27
N ASN A 128 4.33 14.82 -0.95
CA ASN A 128 3.47 13.64 -1.02
C ASN A 128 2.41 13.64 0.08
N LYS A 129 2.76 14.08 1.30
CA LYS A 129 1.77 14.31 2.37
C LYS A 129 0.72 15.34 1.97
N TRP A 130 1.16 16.49 1.42
CA TRP A 130 0.26 17.53 0.93
C TRP A 130 -0.64 17.03 -0.19
N LYS A 131 -0.08 16.30 -1.16
CA LYS A 131 -0.84 15.68 -2.26
C LYS A 131 -1.88 14.67 -1.75
N ALA A 132 -1.50 13.82 -0.79
CA ALA A 132 -2.41 12.86 -0.17
C ALA A 132 -3.53 13.55 0.62
N ALA A 133 -3.19 14.58 1.41
CA ALA A 133 -4.16 15.38 2.16
C ALA A 133 -5.12 16.12 1.22
N LEU A 134 -4.61 16.71 0.13
CA LEU A 134 -5.42 17.36 -0.90
C LEU A 134 -6.38 16.35 -1.54
N LYS A 135 -5.87 15.18 -1.95
CA LYS A 135 -6.72 14.12 -2.55
C LYS A 135 -7.82 13.68 -1.58
N LYS A 136 -7.47 13.40 -0.34
CA LYS A 136 -8.42 12.96 0.70
C LYS A 136 -9.45 14.03 1.06
N ASN A 137 -9.06 15.29 1.15
CA ASN A 137 -9.97 16.33 1.64
C ASN A 137 -10.79 16.98 0.51
N TYR A 138 -10.22 17.11 -0.70
CA TYR A 138 -10.83 17.87 -1.80
C TYR A 138 -11.29 17.00 -2.97
N PHE A 139 -10.69 15.82 -3.20
CA PHE A 139 -11.07 14.96 -4.33
C PHE A 139 -11.90 13.74 -3.91
N ASN A 140 -12.33 13.67 -2.66
CA ASN A 140 -13.19 12.59 -2.17
C ASN A 140 -14.67 12.78 -2.53
N THR A 141 -15.10 13.99 -2.93
CA THR A 141 -16.48 14.23 -3.38
C THR A 141 -16.50 14.98 -4.72
N PRO A 142 -17.40 14.61 -5.65
CA PRO A 142 -17.54 15.30 -6.94
C PRO A 142 -17.78 16.81 -6.77
N TRP A 143 -18.57 17.19 -5.76
CA TRP A 143 -18.89 18.58 -5.45
C TRP A 143 -17.69 19.41 -5.01
N SER A 144 -16.77 18.85 -4.22
CA SER A 144 -15.57 19.57 -3.81
C SER A 144 -14.65 19.87 -5.00
N LEU A 145 -14.56 18.95 -5.97
CA LEU A 145 -13.83 19.15 -7.21
C LEU A 145 -14.46 20.25 -8.08
N ILE A 146 -15.79 20.25 -8.23
CA ILE A 146 -16.49 21.28 -9.00
C ILE A 146 -16.29 22.67 -8.36
N SER A 147 -16.44 22.77 -7.04
CA SER A 147 -16.22 24.02 -6.31
C SER A 147 -14.79 24.54 -6.45
N PHE A 148 -13.81 23.64 -6.40
CA PHE A 148 -12.41 23.98 -6.63
C PHE A 148 -12.17 24.54 -8.05
N LEU A 149 -12.73 23.89 -9.08
CA LEU A 149 -12.61 24.34 -10.46
C LEU A 149 -13.30 25.70 -10.68
N ALA A 150 -14.49 25.90 -10.13
CA ALA A 150 -15.20 27.17 -10.22
C ALA A 150 -14.39 28.32 -9.57
N ALA A 151 -13.85 28.09 -8.38
CA ALA A 151 -12.99 29.07 -7.70
C ALA A 151 -11.72 29.38 -8.51
N LEU A 152 -11.10 28.36 -9.13
CA LEU A 152 -9.91 28.54 -9.98
C LEU A 152 -10.23 29.39 -11.23
N VAL A 153 -11.36 29.12 -11.91
CA VAL A 153 -11.79 29.89 -13.07
C VAL A 153 -12.07 31.35 -12.70
N LEU A 154 -12.80 31.59 -11.60
CA LEU A 154 -13.06 32.94 -11.09
C LEU A 154 -11.76 33.68 -10.77
N LEU A 155 -10.79 33.01 -10.14
CA LEU A 155 -9.49 33.60 -9.81
C LEU A 155 -8.68 33.96 -11.05
N LEU A 156 -8.71 33.14 -12.11
CA LEU A 156 -8.05 33.46 -13.37
C LEU A 156 -8.71 34.66 -14.07
N LEU A 157 -10.05 34.72 -14.06
CA LEU A 157 -10.79 35.85 -14.61
C LEU A 157 -10.49 37.15 -13.86
N THR A 158 -10.43 37.12 -12.52
CA THR A 158 -10.10 38.32 -11.73
C THR A 158 -8.66 38.77 -11.94
N LEU A 159 -7.70 37.85 -12.06
CA LEU A 159 -6.31 38.20 -12.41
C LEU A 159 -6.24 38.86 -13.79
N LEU A 160 -6.90 38.30 -14.80
CA LEU A 160 -6.95 38.89 -16.14
C LEU A 160 -7.58 40.29 -16.11
N GLN A 161 -8.71 40.45 -15.44
CA GLN A 161 -9.38 41.74 -15.29
C GLN A 161 -8.47 42.75 -14.59
N THR A 162 -7.75 42.35 -13.55
CA THR A 162 -6.83 43.22 -12.82
C THR A 162 -5.67 43.67 -13.71
N ILE A 163 -5.08 42.76 -14.49
CA ILE A 163 -4.01 43.06 -15.43
C ILE A 163 -4.49 44.06 -16.50
N PHE A 164 -5.66 43.81 -17.10
CA PHE A 164 -6.21 44.73 -18.10
C PHE A 164 -6.52 46.12 -17.52
N SER A 165 -7.08 46.19 -16.30
CA SER A 165 -7.33 47.46 -15.62
C SER A 165 -6.04 48.24 -15.36
N VAL A 166 -4.99 47.59 -14.83
CA VAL A 166 -3.70 48.24 -14.59
C VAL A 166 -3.05 48.72 -15.89
N LEU A 167 -3.07 47.89 -16.94
CA LEU A 167 -2.54 48.28 -18.25
C LEU A 167 -3.30 49.46 -18.86
N SER A 168 -4.63 49.50 -18.71
CA SER A 168 -5.42 50.65 -19.19
C SER A 168 -5.09 51.94 -18.43
N TYR A 169 -4.81 51.85 -17.13
CA TYR A 169 -4.46 53.00 -16.30
C TYR A 169 -3.06 53.56 -16.61
N VAL A 170 -2.08 52.69 -16.86
CA VAL A 170 -0.70 53.10 -17.16
C VAL A 170 -0.54 53.65 -18.58
N LYS A 171 -1.43 53.28 -19.51
CA LYS A 171 -1.39 53.75 -20.91
C LYS A 171 -2.08 55.10 -21.12
N GLN A 172 -2.60 55.70 -20.06
CA GLN A 172 -3.36 56.96 -20.04
C GLN A 172 -2.53 58.07 -19.40
#